data_AF-A0A2V6Q294-F1
#
_entry.id   AF-A0A2V6Q294-F1
#
_cell.length_a   1.000
_cell.length_b   1.000
_cell.length_c   1.000
_cell.angle_alpha   90.00
_cell.angle_beta   90.00
_cell.angle_gamma   90.00
#
_symmetry.space_group_name_H-M   'P 1'
#
loop_
_entity.id
_entity.type
_entity.pdbx_description
1 polymer ?
#
loop_
_entity_poly.entity_id
_entity_poly.type
_entity_poly.pdbx_seq_one_letter_code
_entity_poly.pdbx_strand_id
1 'polypeptide(L)'
;MQVRILPPLPSFGPYHYPVPRRCFNDYSYLLGLYLGDGYINRSPRTYRLHVYRHRNDHVVIAKAARAIRTLRPGHPVGFRRKGAMVIVNAYSNDWPRLFPQHGPGRKQERVIVLDGWQRDIVERCPAEFARGCLDSDGCRHRLHVGL
;
A
#
# COMPACT_ATOMS: atom_id res chain seq x y z
N MET A 1 6.91 -2.09 17.87
CA MET A 1 5.82 -2.53 16.97
C MET A 1 6.15 -3.94 16.51
N GLN A 2 5.64 -4.97 17.17
CA GLN A 2 5.86 -6.37 16.75
C GLN A 2 4.80 -6.72 15.70
N VAL A 3 5.22 -6.88 14.45
CA VAL A 3 4.37 -7.46 13.41
C VAL A 3 4.28 -8.96 13.70
N ARG A 4 3.21 -9.42 14.34
CA ARG A 4 2.92 -10.85 14.48
C ARG A 4 2.26 -11.35 13.22
N ILE A 5 3.01 -12.09 12.41
CA ILE A 5 2.46 -12.87 11.31
C ILE A 5 1.77 -14.08 11.94
N LEU A 6 0.44 -14.01 12.12
CA LEU A 6 -0.35 -15.17 12.55
C LEU A 6 -0.19 -16.31 11.54
N PRO A 7 -0.10 -17.58 11.99
CA PRO A 7 0.00 -18.73 11.10
C PRO A 7 -1.16 -18.77 10.07
N PRO A 8 -0.99 -19.46 8.93
CA PRO A 8 -2.03 -19.55 7.90
C PRO A 8 -3.33 -20.11 8.48
N LEU A 9 -4.41 -19.36 8.34
CA LEU A 9 -5.74 -19.97 8.31
C LEU A 9 -5.82 -20.79 7.02
N PRO A 10 -6.40 -21.99 7.04
CA PRO A 10 -6.49 -22.83 5.85
C PRO A 10 -7.18 -22.07 4.71
N SER A 11 -6.55 -22.06 3.54
CA SER A 11 -7.04 -21.41 2.33
C SER A 11 -8.19 -22.22 1.73
N PHE A 12 -9.42 -21.89 2.13
CA PHE A 12 -10.61 -22.49 1.53
C PHE A 12 -11.21 -21.59 0.45
N GLY A 13 -11.15 -22.06 -0.80
CA GLY A 13 -11.96 -21.56 -1.93
C GLY A 13 -11.34 -20.43 -2.77
N PRO A 14 -11.88 -20.17 -3.98
CA PRO A 14 -11.44 -19.04 -4.79
C PRO A 14 -11.91 -17.76 -4.10
N TYR A 15 -10.98 -17.04 -3.45
CA TYR A 15 -11.29 -15.73 -2.90
C TYR A 15 -11.91 -14.83 -3.98
N HIS A 16 -12.96 -14.10 -3.64
CA HIS A 16 -13.46 -13.03 -4.49
C HIS A 16 -12.50 -11.83 -4.38
N TYR A 17 -11.47 -11.81 -5.23
CA TYR A 17 -10.46 -10.77 -5.21
C TYR A 17 -11.08 -9.41 -5.56
N PRO A 18 -10.85 -8.37 -4.74
CA PRO A 18 -11.32 -7.03 -5.07
C PRO A 18 -10.48 -6.35 -6.16
N VAL A 19 -9.39 -7.00 -6.60
CA VAL A 19 -8.47 -6.56 -7.64
C VAL A 19 -8.30 -7.65 -8.71
N PRO A 20 -8.23 -7.31 -10.01
CA PRO A 20 -7.91 -8.27 -11.06
C PRO A 20 -6.49 -8.85 -10.90
N ARG A 21 -6.28 -10.11 -11.30
CA ARG A 21 -4.96 -10.79 -11.23
C ARG A 21 -3.81 -10.00 -11.86
N ARG A 22 -4.05 -9.35 -13.00
CA ARG A 22 -3.05 -8.49 -13.68
C ARG A 22 -2.56 -7.31 -12.83
N CYS A 23 -3.32 -6.94 -11.78
CA CYS A 23 -2.99 -5.84 -10.88
C CYS A 23 -2.32 -6.30 -9.58
N PHE A 24 -2.09 -7.61 -9.36
CA PHE A 24 -1.58 -8.15 -8.09
C PHE A 24 -0.22 -7.56 -7.70
N ASN A 25 0.70 -7.42 -8.65
CA ASN A 25 2.01 -6.82 -8.40
C ASN A 25 1.91 -5.38 -7.88
N ASP A 26 1.11 -4.55 -8.56
CA ASP A 26 0.90 -3.16 -8.15
C ASP A 26 0.08 -3.07 -6.84
N TYR A 27 -0.85 -4.00 -6.62
CA TYR A 27 -1.56 -4.13 -5.35
C TYR A 27 -0.61 -4.42 -4.20
N SER A 28 0.20 -5.47 -4.30
CA SER A 28 1.17 -5.87 -3.27
C SER A 28 2.16 -4.76 -2.97
N TYR A 29 2.68 -4.09 -4.01
CA TYR A 29 3.56 -2.93 -3.82
C TYR A 29 2.88 -1.78 -3.07
N LEU A 30 1.66 -1.39 -3.48
CA LEU A 30 0.94 -0.31 -2.84
C LEU A 30 0.48 -0.68 -1.42
N LEU A 31 0.19 -1.96 -1.16
CA LEU A 31 -0.11 -2.47 0.18
C LEU A 31 1.10 -2.29 1.11
N GLY A 32 2.31 -2.64 0.66
CA GLY A 32 3.53 -2.39 1.44
C GLY A 32 3.72 -0.91 1.78
N LEU A 33 3.59 -0.03 0.78
CA LEU A 33 3.63 1.43 1.00
C LEU A 33 2.52 1.90 1.95
N TYR A 34 1.33 1.32 1.85
CA TYR A 34 0.19 1.73 2.65
C TYR A 34 0.38 1.39 4.14
N LEU A 35 0.92 0.20 4.43
CA LEU A 35 1.14 -0.24 5.80
C LEU A 35 2.17 0.63 6.53
N GLY A 36 3.26 1.04 5.86
CA GLY A 36 4.22 2.00 6.41
C GLY A 36 3.69 3.43 6.43
N ASP A 37 3.80 4.14 5.31
CA ASP A 37 3.56 5.60 5.20
C ASP A 37 2.16 5.97 4.70
N GLY A 38 1.31 4.98 4.45
CA GLY A 38 -0.03 5.21 3.94
C GLY A 38 -1.04 5.60 5.00
N TYR A 39 -2.05 6.34 4.54
CA TYR A 39 -3.23 6.68 5.31
C TYR A 39 -4.45 6.84 4.41
N ILE A 40 -5.61 6.35 4.85
CA ILE A 40 -6.89 6.59 4.19
C ILE A 40 -7.74 7.47 5.10
N ASN A 41 -8.16 8.63 4.60
CA ASN A 41 -9.12 9.49 5.28
C ASN A 41 -10.51 9.39 4.63
N ARG A 42 -11.54 9.40 5.48
CA ARG A 42 -12.93 9.55 5.04
C ARG A 42 -13.22 11.03 4.82
N SER A 43 -13.81 11.34 3.68
CA SER A 43 -14.44 12.62 3.33
C SER A 43 -15.97 12.43 3.26
N PRO A 44 -16.79 13.50 3.25
CA PRO A 44 -18.25 13.37 3.32
C PRO A 44 -18.87 12.44 2.27
N ARG A 45 -18.30 12.40 1.06
CA ARG A 45 -18.82 11.62 -0.08
C ARG A 45 -17.90 10.51 -0.57
N THR A 46 -16.67 10.41 -0.05
CA THR A 46 -15.69 9.47 -0.57
C THR A 46 -14.50 9.25 0.38
N TYR A 47 -13.59 8.36 0.02
CA TYR A 47 -12.33 8.16 0.73
C TYR A 47 -11.17 8.66 -0.11
N ARG A 48 -10.09 9.07 0.55
CA ARG A 48 -8.85 9.45 -0.11
C ARG A 48 -7.69 8.69 0.49
N LEU A 49 -6.95 8.03 -0.39
CA LEU A 49 -5.67 7.42 -0.07
C LEU A 49 -4.60 8.51 -0.10
N HIS A 50 -3.70 8.47 0.88
CA HIS A 50 -2.51 9.29 0.99
C HIS A 50 -1.29 8.38 1.14
N VAL A 51 -0.23 8.66 0.38
CA VAL A 51 1.09 8.06 0.53
C VAL A 51 2.09 9.22 0.64
N TYR A 52 2.75 9.32 1.78
CA TYR A 52 3.70 10.40 2.08
C TYR A 52 5.12 9.96 1.68
N ARG A 53 5.80 10.75 0.85
CA ARG A 53 7.19 10.50 0.42
C ARG A 53 8.02 11.78 0.43
N HIS A 54 9.29 11.67 0.81
CA HIS A 54 10.20 12.79 0.71
C HIS A 54 10.31 13.27 -0.76
N ARG A 55 10.41 14.57 -1.00
CA ARG A 55 10.36 15.16 -2.35
C ARG A 55 11.45 14.67 -3.30
N ASN A 56 12.58 14.20 -2.75
CA ASN A 56 13.70 13.66 -3.51
C ASN A 56 13.49 12.19 -3.91
N ASP A 57 12.43 11.53 -3.44
CA ASP A 57 12.15 10.11 -3.71
C ASP A 57 11.35 9.94 -5.00
N HIS A 58 11.82 10.57 -6.08
CA HIS A 58 11.11 10.65 -7.37
C HIS A 58 10.69 9.27 -7.91
N VAL A 59 11.56 8.27 -7.76
CA VAL A 59 11.29 6.89 -8.19
C VAL A 59 10.12 6.27 -7.42
N VAL A 60 10.11 6.40 -6.08
CA VAL A 60 9.04 5.84 -5.23
C VAL A 60 7.72 6.59 -5.46
N ILE A 61 7.79 7.92 -5.60
CA ILE A 61 6.62 8.75 -5.95
C ILE A 61 6.00 8.28 -7.28
N ALA A 62 6.81 8.04 -8.30
CA ALA A 62 6.34 7.58 -9.60
C ALA A 62 5.74 6.17 -9.54
N LYS A 63 6.37 5.24 -8.81
CA LYS A 63 5.84 3.89 -8.59
C LYS A 63 4.52 3.89 -7.82
N ALA A 64 4.41 4.69 -6.76
CA ALA A 64 3.16 4.85 -6.01
C ALA A 64 2.03 5.37 -6.92
N ALA A 65 2.31 6.40 -7.73
CA ALA A 65 1.34 6.91 -8.69
C ALA A 65 0.95 5.87 -9.76
N ARG A 66 1.90 5.07 -10.24
CA ARG A 66 1.61 3.96 -11.16
C ARG A 66 0.68 2.94 -10.53
N ALA A 67 1.02 2.47 -9.33
CA ALA A 67 0.23 1.44 -8.66
C ALA A 67 -1.20 1.92 -8.37
N ILE A 68 -1.36 3.18 -7.94
CA ILE A 68 -2.69 3.79 -7.78
C ILE A 68 -3.46 3.80 -9.10
N ARG A 69 -2.84 4.20 -10.23
CA ARG A 69 -3.50 4.18 -11.55
C ARG A 69 -3.89 2.77 -12.00
N THR A 70 -3.04 1.78 -11.76
CA THR A 70 -3.34 0.38 -12.11
C THR A 70 -4.55 -0.14 -11.33
N LEU A 71 -4.67 0.22 -10.05
CA LEU A 71 -5.78 -0.22 -9.20
C LEU A 71 -7.05 0.60 -9.43
N ARG A 72 -6.91 1.85 -9.83
CA ARG A 72 -8.00 2.80 -10.08
C ARG A 72 -7.90 3.42 -11.48
N PRO A 73 -8.10 2.65 -12.55
CA PRO A 73 -8.13 3.19 -13.89
C PRO A 73 -9.21 4.28 -14.02
N GLY A 74 -8.90 5.38 -14.68
CA GLY A 74 -9.81 6.53 -14.85
C GLY A 74 -9.91 7.47 -13.64
N HIS A 75 -9.30 7.14 -12.49
CA HIS A 75 -9.25 8.06 -11.35
C HIS A 75 -7.95 8.86 -11.34
N PRO A 76 -8.00 10.21 -11.24
CA PRO A 76 -6.81 11.04 -11.18
C PRO A 76 -5.94 10.75 -9.94
N VAL A 77 -4.63 10.73 -10.15
CA VAL A 77 -3.64 10.76 -9.07
C VAL A 77 -3.24 12.21 -8.83
N GLY A 78 -3.47 12.69 -7.61
CA GLY A 78 -3.05 14.01 -7.16
C GLY A 78 -1.68 13.97 -6.48
N PHE A 79 -0.97 15.10 -6.56
CA PHE A 79 0.28 15.33 -5.86
C PHE A 79 0.16 16.61 -5.04
N ARG A 80 0.38 16.53 -3.72
CA ARG A 80 0.36 17.70 -2.82
C ARG A 80 1.72 17.86 -2.18
N ARG A 81 2.24 19.09 -2.08
CA ARG A 81 3.51 19.37 -1.40
C ARG A 81 3.23 19.96 -0.02
N LYS A 82 4.02 19.53 0.98
CA LYS A 82 4.06 20.09 2.33
C LYS A 82 5.52 20.12 2.79
N GLY A 83 6.18 21.27 2.62
CA GLY A 83 7.62 21.40 2.89
C GLY A 83 8.44 20.44 2.03
N ALA A 84 9.25 19.60 2.68
CA ALA A 84 10.06 18.58 2.01
C ALA A 84 9.27 17.31 1.62
N MET A 85 7.96 17.25 1.93
CA MET A 85 7.13 16.07 1.72
C MET A 85 6.22 16.23 0.49
N VAL A 86 6.09 15.16 -0.28
CA VAL A 86 5.11 14.99 -1.36
C VAL A 86 4.10 13.95 -0.92
N ILE A 87 2.82 14.25 -1.12
CA ILE A 87 1.70 13.38 -0.79
C ILE A 87 1.08 12.94 -2.11
N VAL A 88 1.37 11.70 -2.51
CA VAL A 88 0.67 11.04 -3.63
C VAL A 88 -0.68 10.60 -3.11
N ASN A 89 -1.76 10.96 -3.80
CA ASN A 89 -3.10 10.70 -3.30
C ASN A 89 -4.11 10.46 -4.41
N ALA A 90 -5.21 9.80 -4.08
CA ALA A 90 -6.31 9.59 -5.01
C ALA A 90 -7.62 9.38 -4.27
N TYR A 91 -8.73 9.80 -4.87
CA TYR A 91 -10.09 9.64 -4.34
C TYR A 91 -10.76 8.39 -4.92
N SER A 92 -11.38 7.58 -4.07
CA SER A 92 -12.19 6.43 -4.47
C SER A 92 -13.00 5.89 -3.29
N ASN A 93 -14.19 5.35 -3.56
CA ASN A 93 -14.97 4.62 -2.55
C ASN A 93 -14.46 3.20 -2.31
N ASP A 94 -13.56 2.70 -3.16
CA ASP A 94 -13.08 1.32 -3.07
C ASP A 94 -11.86 1.21 -2.16
N TRP A 95 -11.27 2.33 -1.71
CA TRP A 95 -10.09 2.29 -0.85
C TRP A 95 -10.26 1.47 0.42
N PRO A 96 -11.38 1.57 1.18
CA PRO A 96 -11.60 0.70 2.33
C PRO A 96 -11.71 -0.78 1.97
N ARG A 97 -12.26 -1.11 0.79
CA ARG A 97 -12.32 -2.51 0.29
C ARG A 97 -10.94 -3.04 -0.09
N LEU A 98 -10.11 -2.18 -0.69
CA LEU A 98 -8.76 -2.52 -1.13
C LEU A 98 -7.76 -2.58 0.04
N PHE A 99 -8.00 -1.80 1.09
CA PHE A 99 -7.14 -1.69 2.27
C PHE A 99 -7.98 -1.79 3.55
N PRO A 100 -8.49 -2.99 3.89
CA PRO A 100 -9.40 -3.21 5.01
C PRO A 100 -8.76 -2.98 6.38
N GLN A 101 -7.44 -2.74 6.44
CA GLN A 101 -6.77 -2.24 7.65
C GLN A 101 -7.21 -0.79 8.02
N HIS A 102 -7.93 -0.11 7.12
CA HIS A 102 -8.66 1.10 7.48
C HIS A 102 -9.79 0.76 8.47
N GLY A 103 -9.78 1.40 9.64
CA GLY A 103 -10.80 1.21 10.68
C GLY A 103 -10.92 2.44 11.58
N PRO A 104 -11.78 2.41 12.61
CA PRO A 104 -11.85 3.45 13.65
C PRO A 104 -10.61 3.43 14.57
N GLY A 105 -10.45 4.46 15.41
CA GLY A 105 -9.36 4.55 16.42
C GLY A 105 -8.01 5.03 15.87
N ARG A 106 -6.94 5.02 16.69
CA ARG A 106 -5.59 5.45 16.26
C ARG A 106 -4.90 4.32 15.48
N LYS A 107 -4.22 4.63 14.36
CA LYS A 107 -3.50 3.64 13.52
C LYS A 107 -2.53 2.77 14.34
N GLN A 108 -1.88 3.37 15.34
CA GLN A 108 -0.86 2.72 16.19
C GLN A 108 -1.43 1.63 17.12
N GLU A 109 -2.72 1.68 17.42
CA GLU A 109 -3.39 0.75 18.35
C GLU A 109 -4.04 -0.43 17.59
N ARG A 110 -4.03 -0.39 16.26
CA ARG A 110 -4.68 -1.41 15.44
C ARG A 110 -3.72 -2.57 15.18
N VAL A 111 -4.23 -3.79 15.36
CA VAL A 111 -3.55 -4.98 14.85
C VAL A 111 -3.63 -4.96 13.33
N ILE A 112 -2.48 -4.99 12.67
CA ILE A 112 -2.41 -5.10 11.20
C ILE A 112 -2.50 -6.59 10.86
N VAL A 113 -3.71 -7.05 10.54
CA VAL A 113 -3.95 -8.39 10.00
C VAL A 113 -4.30 -8.25 8.53
N LEU A 114 -3.71 -9.11 7.68
CA LEU A 114 -4.10 -9.23 6.28
C LEU A 114 -5.29 -10.16 6.17
N ASP A 115 -6.30 -9.77 5.39
CA ASP A 115 -7.37 -10.69 5.01
C ASP A 115 -6.80 -11.88 4.22
N GLY A 116 -7.51 -13.01 4.20
CA GLY A 116 -7.06 -14.22 3.49
C GLY A 116 -6.74 -13.96 2.01
N TRP A 117 -7.55 -13.14 1.33
CA TRP A 117 -7.32 -12.76 -0.06
C TRP A 117 -6.11 -11.82 -0.24
N GLN A 118 -5.82 -10.95 0.73
CA GLN A 118 -4.62 -10.10 0.71
C GLN A 118 -3.38 -10.95 0.89
N ARG A 119 -3.44 -11.92 1.82
CA ARG A 119 -2.36 -12.86 2.08
C ARG A 119 -2.05 -13.68 0.82
N ASP A 120 -3.04 -14.24 0.13
CA ASP A 120 -2.82 -14.97 -1.12
C ASP A 120 -2.15 -14.08 -2.20
N ILE A 121 -2.56 -12.81 -2.35
CA ILE A 121 -1.90 -11.89 -3.29
C ILE A 121 -0.44 -11.60 -2.87
N VAL A 122 -0.18 -11.38 -1.58
CA VAL A 122 1.18 -11.15 -1.08
C VAL A 122 2.07 -12.39 -1.27
N GLU A 123 1.54 -13.59 -1.03
CA GLU A 123 2.26 -14.85 -1.24
C GLU A 123 2.57 -15.11 -2.72
N ARG A 124 1.72 -14.65 -3.64
CA ARG A 124 1.97 -14.69 -5.09
C ARG A 124 2.95 -13.61 -5.57
N CYS A 125 2.99 -12.46 -4.89
CA CYS A 125 3.79 -11.29 -5.28
C CYS A 125 4.65 -10.76 -4.10
N PRO A 126 5.51 -11.61 -3.49
CA PRO A 126 6.20 -11.25 -2.25
C PRO A 126 7.30 -10.20 -2.46
N ALA A 127 7.95 -10.20 -3.63
CA ALA A 127 9.01 -9.24 -3.96
C ALA A 127 8.48 -7.81 -4.04
N GLU A 128 7.29 -7.62 -4.60
CA GLU A 128 6.60 -6.35 -4.73
C GLU A 128 6.15 -5.84 -3.37
N PHE A 129 5.59 -6.72 -2.53
CA PHE A 129 5.22 -6.38 -1.16
C PHE A 129 6.45 -5.94 -0.34
N ALA A 130 7.52 -6.74 -0.35
CA ALA A 130 8.76 -6.42 0.33
C ALA A 130 9.37 -5.10 -0.17
N ARG A 131 9.36 -4.86 -1.48
CA ARG A 131 9.81 -3.60 -2.08
C ARG A 131 8.95 -2.42 -1.61
N GLY A 132 7.63 -2.59 -1.51
CA GLY A 132 6.74 -1.57 -0.97
C GLY A 132 7.08 -1.21 0.48
N CYS A 133 7.29 -2.21 1.33
CA CYS A 133 7.71 -2.00 2.73
C CYS A 133 9.05 -1.28 2.83
N LEU A 134 10.07 -1.74 2.10
CA LEU A 134 11.41 -1.14 2.08
C LEU A 134 11.40 0.30 1.57
N ASP A 135 10.66 0.54 0.47
CA ASP A 135 10.50 1.88 -0.07
C ASP A 135 9.83 2.77 0.99
N SER A 136 8.80 2.27 1.69
CA SER A 136 8.12 3.01 2.76
C SER A 136 9.05 3.41 3.90
N ASP A 137 9.74 2.45 4.53
CA ASP A 137 10.61 2.72 5.68
C ASP A 137 11.80 3.64 5.35
N GLY A 138 12.04 3.92 4.07
CA GLY A 138 13.18 4.73 3.61
C GLY A 138 14.51 4.00 3.77
N CYS A 139 14.46 2.69 4.05
CA CYS A 139 15.61 1.86 4.34
C CYS A 139 16.35 1.51 3.04
N ARG A 140 17.28 2.38 2.64
CA ARG A 140 18.17 2.15 1.49
C ARG A 140 19.50 1.60 1.98
N HIS A 141 19.55 0.30 2.28
CA HIS A 141 20.85 -0.36 2.42
C HIS A 141 21.52 -0.39 1.04
N ARG A 142 22.53 0.46 0.85
CA ARG A 142 23.42 0.38 -0.30
C ARG A 142 24.48 -0.65 0.04
N LEU A 143 24.40 -1.85 -0.54
CA LEU A 143 25.54 -2.76 -0.56
C LEU A 143 26.66 -2.07 -1.36
N HIS A 144 27.70 -1.61 -0.67
CA HIS A 144 28.98 -1.33 -1.31
C HIS A 144 29.64 -2.68 -1.58
N VAL A 145 29.49 -3.17 -2.82
CA VAL A 145 30.36 -4.22 -3.33
C VAL A 145 31.66 -3.52 -3.68
N GLY A 146 32.62 -3.55 -2.75
CA GLY A 146 33.99 -3.15 -3.04
C GLY A 146 34.57 -4.11 -4.07
N LEU A 147 34.85 -3.59 -5.27
CA LEU A 147 35.78 -4.19 -6.22
C LEU A 147 37.14 -3.54 -6.03
#